data_AF-A0A517PZ41-F1
#
_entry.id   AF-A0A517PZ41-F1
#
_cell.length_a   1.000
_cell.length_b   1.000
_cell.length_c   1.000
_cell.angle_alpha   90.00
_cell.angle_beta   90.00
_cell.angle_gamma   90.00
#
_symmetry.space_group_name_H-M   'P 1'
#
loop_
_entity.id
_entity.type
_entity.pdbx_description
1 polymer ?
#
loop_
_entity_poly.entity_id
_entity_poly.type
_entity_poly.pdbx_seq_one_letter_code
_entity_poly.pdbx_strand_id
1 'polypeptide(L)'
;MSVADLQYLLGMIGTVAFAVTGVLAVSPRGVDFFGACVLGLITAIGGGTIRDVILGVPVFWAADLNYIWVALGASFLAFLMNRHMTRREIFKTMLYLDALGVSMFAIQAAQKVIWIDFGMPVAPVLLGVLTAIGGGLLRDVLAGQPTLLMRREIYAIPVTLGCILFVALVTWLPQHAVLIGVGCSALIMSLRSAVIHWDLHVPLWLTIQSKENAMHSKQDSDSPPAN
;
A
#
# COMPACT_ATOMS: atom_id res chain seq x y z
N MET A 1 -19.07 -11.35 -16.57
CA MET A 1 -17.68 -10.92 -16.27
C MET A 1 -16.93 -12.15 -15.80
N SER A 2 -15.85 -12.51 -16.45
CA SER A 2 -15.05 -13.69 -16.08
C SER A 2 -14.26 -13.42 -14.80
N VAL A 3 -13.78 -14.49 -14.16
CA VAL A 3 -12.89 -14.41 -12.98
C VAL A 3 -11.61 -13.64 -13.29
N ALA A 4 -11.05 -13.88 -14.48
CA ALA A 4 -9.84 -13.20 -14.95
C ALA A 4 -10.11 -11.71 -15.17
N ASP A 5 -11.27 -11.35 -15.74
CA ASP A 5 -11.66 -9.96 -15.97
C ASP A 5 -11.75 -9.18 -14.66
N LEU A 6 -12.29 -9.80 -13.61
CA LEU A 6 -12.39 -9.17 -12.30
C LEU A 6 -11.01 -8.91 -11.67
N GLN A 7 -10.10 -9.88 -11.72
CA GLN A 7 -8.74 -9.71 -11.19
C GLN A 7 -7.97 -8.65 -11.98
N TYR A 8 -8.12 -8.64 -13.30
CA TYR A 8 -7.55 -7.63 -14.16
C TYR A 8 -8.06 -6.23 -13.79
N LEU A 9 -9.38 -6.08 -13.63
CA LEU A 9 -10.00 -4.82 -13.23
C LEU A 9 -9.50 -4.35 -11.86
N LEU A 10 -9.40 -5.24 -10.87
CA LEU A 10 -8.83 -4.91 -9.55
C LEU A 10 -7.37 -4.43 -9.67
N GLY A 11 -6.57 -5.08 -10.50
CA GLY A 11 -5.21 -4.64 -10.79
C GLY A 11 -5.17 -3.24 -11.43
N MET A 12 -6.09 -2.95 -12.35
CA MET A 12 -6.20 -1.62 -12.97
C MET A 12 -6.60 -0.55 -11.96
N ILE A 13 -7.60 -0.82 -11.10
CA ILE A 13 -8.03 0.13 -10.07
C ILE A 13 -6.90 0.37 -9.06
N GLY A 14 -6.19 -0.68 -8.63
CA GLY A 14 -5.01 -0.54 -7.76
C GLY A 14 -3.91 0.30 -8.39
N THR A 15 -3.68 0.11 -9.70
CA THR A 15 -2.70 0.88 -10.48
C THR A 15 -3.06 2.37 -10.52
N VAL A 16 -4.33 2.68 -10.80
CA VAL A 16 -4.84 4.07 -10.73
C VAL A 16 -4.62 4.65 -9.35
N ALA A 17 -5.05 3.94 -8.29
CA ALA A 17 -4.96 4.44 -6.93
C ALA A 17 -3.50 4.76 -6.53
N PHE A 18 -2.56 3.87 -6.82
CA PHE A 18 -1.15 4.09 -6.53
C PHE A 18 -0.53 5.18 -7.40
N ALA A 19 -0.85 5.26 -8.69
CA ALA A 19 -0.39 6.32 -9.57
C ALA A 19 -0.83 7.71 -9.07
N VAL A 20 -2.08 7.84 -8.61
CA VAL A 20 -2.58 9.06 -8.00
C VAL A 20 -1.85 9.36 -6.69
N THR A 21 -1.66 8.37 -5.81
CA THR A 21 -0.94 8.60 -4.53
C THR A 21 0.50 9.07 -4.75
N GLY A 22 1.18 8.58 -5.79
CA GLY A 22 2.52 9.00 -6.15
C GLY A 22 2.60 10.49 -6.48
N VAL A 23 1.64 10.98 -7.28
CA VAL A 23 1.53 12.41 -7.60
C VAL A 23 1.21 13.25 -6.36
N LEU A 24 0.24 12.80 -5.56
CA LEU A 24 -0.18 13.51 -4.34
C LEU A 24 0.94 13.63 -3.30
N ALA A 25 1.86 12.65 -3.22
CA ALA A 25 2.97 12.68 -2.29
C ALA A 25 3.98 13.82 -2.54
N VAL A 26 4.17 14.22 -3.80
CA VAL A 26 5.11 15.28 -4.19
C VAL A 26 4.47 16.60 -4.54
N SER A 27 3.14 16.63 -4.71
CA SER A 27 2.36 17.84 -4.95
C SER A 27 2.77 19.04 -4.06
N PRO A 28 2.95 18.89 -2.73
CA PRO A 28 3.32 20.02 -1.86
C PRO A 28 4.73 20.59 -2.12
N ARG A 29 5.56 19.93 -2.93
CA ARG A 29 6.97 20.31 -3.18
C ARG A 29 7.17 21.05 -4.50
N GLY A 30 6.12 21.33 -5.27
CA GLY A 30 6.23 22.09 -6.52
C GLY A 30 7.03 21.37 -7.61
N VAL A 31 6.87 20.05 -7.71
CA VAL A 31 7.51 19.23 -8.77
C VAL A 31 6.84 19.49 -10.11
N ASP A 32 7.62 19.41 -11.18
CA ASP A 32 7.12 19.55 -12.55
C ASP A 32 6.21 18.37 -12.96
N PHE A 33 5.49 18.56 -14.07
CA PHE A 33 4.57 17.56 -14.60
C PHE A 33 5.24 16.21 -14.86
N PHE A 34 6.45 16.25 -15.43
CA PHE A 34 7.19 15.04 -15.78
C PHE A 34 7.59 14.27 -14.52
N GLY A 35 8.15 14.95 -13.51
CA GLY A 35 8.52 14.32 -12.24
C GLY A 35 7.31 13.73 -11.51
N ALA A 36 6.16 14.40 -11.53
CA ALA A 36 4.92 13.86 -10.96
C ALA A 36 4.47 12.57 -11.66
N CYS A 37 4.48 12.54 -13.00
CA CYS A 37 4.08 11.36 -13.78
C CYS A 37 5.04 10.19 -13.58
N VAL A 38 6.35 10.44 -13.56
CA VAL A 38 7.36 9.41 -13.30
C VAL A 38 7.18 8.82 -11.91
N LEU A 39 6.98 9.64 -10.88
CA LEU A 39 6.77 9.13 -9.53
C LEU A 39 5.47 8.34 -9.41
N GLY A 40 4.38 8.81 -10.02
CA GLY A 40 3.13 8.06 -10.07
C GLY A 40 3.30 6.70 -10.75
N LEU A 41 3.97 6.65 -11.89
CA LEU A 41 4.28 5.40 -12.59
C LEU A 41 5.09 4.44 -11.71
N ILE A 42 6.19 4.92 -11.10
CA ILE A 42 7.04 4.12 -10.20
C ILE A 42 6.23 3.59 -9.01
N THR A 43 5.36 4.41 -8.43
CA THR A 43 4.50 4.01 -7.30
C THR A 43 3.56 2.88 -7.71
N ALA A 44 2.95 2.98 -8.89
CA ALA A 44 1.98 2.02 -9.39
C ALA A 44 2.60 0.67 -9.75
N ILE A 45 3.78 0.66 -10.39
CA ILE A 45 4.40 -0.57 -10.89
C ILE A 45 5.47 -1.16 -9.96
N GLY A 46 5.98 -0.36 -9.03
CA GLY A 46 7.17 -0.70 -8.25
C GLY A 46 7.02 -1.95 -7.39
N GLY A 47 5.92 -2.05 -6.62
CA GLY A 47 5.65 -3.22 -5.79
C GLY A 47 5.54 -4.52 -6.61
N GLY A 48 4.77 -4.50 -7.70
CA GLY A 48 4.62 -5.65 -8.58
C GLY A 48 5.91 -6.01 -9.34
N THR A 49 6.75 -5.03 -9.64
CA THR A 49 8.06 -5.24 -10.26
C THR A 49 9.00 -5.97 -9.29
N ILE A 50 9.09 -5.53 -8.03
CA ILE A 50 9.89 -6.20 -6.99
C ILE A 50 9.45 -7.66 -6.86
N ARG A 51 8.14 -7.91 -6.77
CA ARG A 51 7.57 -9.26 -6.72
C ARG A 51 8.00 -10.11 -7.92
N ASP A 52 7.79 -9.60 -9.13
CA ASP A 52 8.04 -10.39 -10.35
C ASP A 52 9.53 -10.72 -10.52
N VAL A 53 10.42 -9.79 -10.12
CA VAL A 53 11.86 -10.04 -10.06
C VAL A 53 12.21 -11.14 -9.05
N ILE A 54 11.63 -11.11 -7.83
CA ILE A 54 11.86 -12.16 -6.82
C ILE A 54 11.36 -13.53 -7.32
N LEU A 55 10.23 -13.55 -8.01
CA LEU A 55 9.65 -14.77 -8.57
C LEU A 55 10.39 -15.29 -9.82
N GLY A 56 11.32 -14.50 -10.39
CA GLY A 56 12.02 -14.86 -11.61
C GLY A 56 11.13 -14.90 -12.86
N VAL A 57 10.02 -14.14 -12.87
CA VAL A 57 9.06 -14.09 -13.99
C VAL A 57 9.12 -12.73 -14.71
N PRO A 58 8.65 -12.64 -15.97
CA PRO A 58 8.54 -11.36 -16.64
C PRO A 58 7.68 -10.37 -15.84
N VAL A 59 8.12 -9.12 -15.82
CA VAL A 59 7.40 -8.04 -15.11
C VAL A 59 6.04 -7.79 -15.77
N PHE A 60 4.99 -7.68 -14.95
CA PHE A 60 3.60 -7.64 -15.43
C PHE A 60 3.31 -6.51 -16.44
N TRP A 61 3.91 -5.33 -16.25
CA TRP A 61 3.70 -4.17 -17.12
C TRP A 61 4.43 -4.29 -18.47
N ALA A 62 5.41 -5.20 -18.59
CA ALA A 62 6.03 -5.52 -19.87
C ALA A 62 5.21 -6.57 -20.64
N ALA A 63 4.50 -7.44 -19.92
CA ALA A 63 3.55 -8.37 -20.51
C ALA A 63 2.26 -7.67 -20.97
N ASP A 64 1.84 -6.62 -20.25
CA ASP A 64 0.68 -5.81 -20.61
C ASP A 64 0.96 -4.31 -20.41
N LEU A 65 1.11 -3.60 -21.53
CA LEU A 65 1.40 -2.16 -21.55
C LEU A 65 0.24 -1.30 -21.05
N ASN A 66 -0.98 -1.84 -20.92
CA ASN A 66 -2.12 -1.09 -20.41
C ASN A 66 -1.85 -0.56 -19.00
N TYR A 67 -1.10 -1.29 -18.17
CA TYR A 67 -0.70 -0.83 -16.84
C TYR A 67 0.10 0.48 -16.89
N ILE A 68 0.97 0.64 -17.89
CA ILE A 68 1.75 1.88 -18.09
C ILE A 68 0.83 3.03 -18.49
N TRP A 69 -0.01 2.81 -19.51
CA TRP A 69 -0.91 3.84 -20.03
C TRP A 69 -1.93 4.31 -18.98
N VAL A 70 -2.48 3.38 -18.21
CA VAL A 70 -3.40 3.67 -17.11
C VAL A 70 -2.71 4.45 -16.00
N ALA A 71 -1.49 4.04 -15.60
CA ALA A 71 -0.73 4.78 -14.59
C ALA A 71 -0.40 6.21 -15.05
N LEU A 72 0.07 6.39 -16.29
CA LEU A 72 0.35 7.71 -16.85
C LEU A 72 -0.91 8.58 -16.95
N GLY A 73 -2.03 8.03 -17.43
CA GLY A 73 -3.31 8.75 -17.51
C GLY A 73 -3.83 9.15 -16.14
N ALA A 74 -3.74 8.27 -15.14
CA ALA A 74 -4.12 8.55 -13.76
C ALA A 74 -3.21 9.63 -13.14
N SER A 75 -1.91 9.56 -13.37
CA SER A 75 -0.96 10.58 -12.89
C SER A 75 -1.19 11.94 -13.55
N PHE A 76 -1.47 11.97 -14.85
CA PHE A 76 -1.82 13.20 -15.57
C PHE A 76 -3.08 13.85 -14.96
N LEU A 77 -4.13 13.05 -14.76
CA LEU A 77 -5.38 13.55 -14.19
C LEU A 77 -5.20 14.03 -12.74
N ALA A 78 -4.44 13.29 -11.93
CA ALA A 78 -4.11 13.68 -10.56
C ALA A 78 -3.33 15.00 -10.51
N PHE A 79 -2.37 15.19 -11.41
CA PHE A 79 -1.58 16.42 -11.49
C PHE A 79 -2.47 17.64 -11.77
N LEU A 80 -3.45 17.50 -12.68
CA LEU A 80 -4.39 18.56 -13.01
C LEU A 80 -5.36 18.88 -11.85
N MET A 81 -5.92 17.84 -11.22
CA MET A 81 -6.90 18.00 -10.12
C MET A 81 -6.27 18.55 -8.83
N ASN A 82 -4.98 18.28 -8.61
CA ASN A 82 -4.26 18.68 -7.41
C ASN A 82 -4.27 20.21 -7.16
N ARG A 83 -4.42 21.03 -8.21
CA ARG A 83 -4.46 22.50 -8.10
C ARG A 83 -5.60 23.03 -7.22
N HIS A 84 -6.64 22.23 -6.99
CA HIS A 84 -7.86 22.65 -6.28
C HIS A 84 -7.95 22.14 -4.83
N MET A 85 -6.98 21.35 -4.35
CA MET A 85 -7.07 20.71 -3.04
C MET A 85 -6.17 21.37 -2.00
N THR A 86 -6.64 21.41 -0.76
CA THR A 86 -5.82 21.83 0.38
C THR A 86 -4.82 20.74 0.77
N ARG A 87 -3.72 21.11 1.45
CA ARG A 87 -2.70 20.15 1.92
C ARG A 87 -3.27 19.02 2.78
N ARG A 88 -4.29 19.32 3.59
CA ARG A 88 -4.95 18.33 4.47
C ARG A 88 -5.79 17.34 3.68
N GLU A 89 -6.49 17.82 2.66
CA GLU A 89 -7.30 16.97 1.77
C GLU A 89 -6.40 16.08 0.92
N ILE A 90 -5.30 16.60 0.38
CA ILE A 90 -4.31 15.82 -0.37
C ILE A 90 -3.82 14.64 0.46
N PHE A 91 -3.41 14.89 1.72
CA PHE A 91 -2.90 13.84 2.59
C PHE A 91 -3.98 12.79 2.94
N LYS A 92 -5.19 13.22 3.29
CA LYS A 92 -6.30 12.28 3.58
C LYS A 92 -6.67 11.45 2.36
N THR A 93 -6.82 12.06 1.19
CA THR A 93 -7.14 11.37 -0.06
C THR A 93 -6.04 10.37 -0.43
N MET A 94 -4.78 10.77 -0.27
CA MET A 94 -3.63 9.88 -0.45
C MET A 94 -3.71 8.65 0.46
N LEU A 95 -4.05 8.79 1.75
CA LEU A 95 -4.18 7.66 2.67
C LEU A 95 -5.30 6.67 2.27
N TYR A 96 -6.47 7.18 1.88
CA TYR A 96 -7.58 6.31 1.46
C TYR A 96 -7.32 5.62 0.11
N LEU A 97 -6.71 6.32 -0.85
CA LEU A 97 -6.30 5.71 -2.13
C LEU A 97 -5.18 4.68 -1.92
N ASP A 98 -4.25 4.96 -1.02
CA ASP A 98 -3.20 4.01 -0.63
C ASP A 98 -3.82 2.75 -0.01
N ALA A 99 -4.76 2.89 0.93
CA ALA A 99 -5.51 1.77 1.50
C ALA A 99 -6.20 0.92 0.43
N LEU A 100 -6.80 1.56 -0.58
CA LEU A 100 -7.45 0.90 -1.70
C LEU A 100 -6.43 0.09 -2.52
N GLY A 101 -5.34 0.71 -2.95
CA GLY A 101 -4.32 0.05 -3.78
C GLY A 101 -3.62 -1.09 -3.04
N VAL A 102 -3.26 -0.88 -1.77
CA VAL A 102 -2.68 -1.89 -0.88
C VAL A 102 -3.61 -3.10 -0.76
N SER A 103 -4.91 -2.89 -0.56
CA SER A 103 -5.87 -3.99 -0.39
C SER A 103 -5.97 -4.88 -1.63
N MET A 104 -6.00 -4.28 -2.83
CA MET A 104 -6.12 -5.00 -4.10
C MET A 104 -4.82 -5.72 -4.45
N PHE A 105 -3.68 -5.04 -4.35
CA PHE A 105 -2.39 -5.61 -4.72
C PHE A 105 -1.93 -6.70 -3.76
N ALA A 106 -2.27 -6.61 -2.47
CA ALA A 106 -1.96 -7.64 -1.49
C ALA A 106 -2.54 -9.00 -1.91
N ILE A 107 -3.84 -9.03 -2.19
CA ILE A 107 -4.54 -10.25 -2.56
C ILE A 107 -4.17 -10.71 -3.97
N GLN A 108 -4.07 -9.80 -4.93
CA GLN A 108 -3.67 -10.16 -6.29
C GLN A 108 -2.25 -10.76 -6.33
N ALA A 109 -1.32 -10.23 -5.54
CA ALA A 109 0.03 -10.76 -5.43
C ALA A 109 0.05 -12.11 -4.71
N ALA A 110 -0.61 -12.23 -3.55
CA ALA A 110 -0.70 -13.50 -2.83
C ALA A 110 -1.30 -14.60 -3.74
N GLN A 111 -2.35 -14.26 -4.48
CA GLN A 111 -2.94 -15.17 -5.46
C GLN A 111 -1.92 -15.57 -6.53
N LYS A 112 -1.25 -14.62 -7.19
CA LYS A 112 -0.25 -14.93 -8.23
C LYS A 112 0.83 -15.89 -7.71
N VAL A 113 1.29 -15.71 -6.47
CA VAL A 113 2.32 -16.54 -5.84
C VAL A 113 1.82 -17.96 -5.56
N ILE A 114 0.55 -18.11 -5.13
CA ILE A 114 -0.09 -19.43 -5.00
C ILE A 114 -0.18 -20.13 -6.37
N TRP A 115 -0.57 -19.40 -7.42
CA TRP A 115 -0.75 -19.97 -8.77
C TRP A 115 0.51 -20.59 -9.37
N ILE A 116 1.68 -20.08 -8.99
CA ILE A 116 2.98 -20.60 -9.43
C ILE A 116 3.62 -21.55 -8.40
N ASP A 117 2.89 -21.88 -7.33
CA ASP A 117 3.32 -22.77 -6.24
C ASP A 117 4.67 -22.37 -5.61
N PHE A 118 4.89 -21.07 -5.43
CA PHE A 118 6.17 -20.57 -4.94
C PHE A 118 6.16 -20.45 -3.40
N GLY A 119 7.01 -21.23 -2.73
CA GLY A 119 7.33 -21.07 -1.30
C GLY A 119 6.14 -21.19 -0.34
N MET A 120 5.18 -22.07 -0.65
CA MET A 120 3.96 -22.27 0.15
C MET A 120 4.27 -22.74 1.58
N PRO A 121 3.48 -22.35 2.60
CA PRO A 121 2.38 -21.36 2.55
C PRO A 121 2.84 -19.92 2.86
N VAL A 122 4.13 -19.73 3.17
CA VAL A 122 4.64 -18.47 3.74
C VAL A 122 4.90 -17.41 2.67
N ALA A 123 5.48 -17.79 1.53
CA ALA A 123 5.85 -16.84 0.50
C ALA A 123 4.66 -16.07 -0.12
N PRO A 124 3.46 -16.65 -0.34
CA PRO A 124 2.30 -15.87 -0.77
C PRO A 124 1.90 -14.76 0.19
N VAL A 125 2.02 -15.00 1.50
CA VAL A 125 1.73 -13.97 2.52
C VAL A 125 2.78 -12.87 2.43
N LEU A 126 4.07 -13.24 2.44
CA LEU A 126 5.17 -12.26 2.44
C LEU A 126 5.20 -11.44 1.15
N LEU A 127 5.08 -12.08 -0.02
CA LEU A 127 5.08 -11.39 -1.30
C LEU A 127 3.78 -10.62 -1.53
N GLY A 128 2.67 -11.07 -0.97
CA GLY A 128 1.42 -10.28 -0.90
C GLY A 128 1.64 -8.95 -0.18
N VAL A 129 2.15 -9.01 1.05
CA VAL A 129 2.46 -7.83 1.85
C VAL A 129 3.50 -6.95 1.17
N LEU A 130 4.61 -7.52 0.71
CA LEU A 130 5.70 -6.78 0.06
C LEU A 130 5.24 -6.04 -1.20
N THR A 131 4.43 -6.70 -2.03
CA THR A 131 3.89 -6.07 -3.25
C THR A 131 2.99 -4.89 -2.90
N ALA A 132 2.12 -5.08 -1.93
CA ALA A 132 1.16 -4.08 -1.52
C ALA A 132 1.84 -2.84 -0.94
N ILE A 133 2.80 -3.00 -0.03
CA ILE A 133 3.46 -1.87 0.62
C ILE A 133 4.62 -1.30 -0.21
N GLY A 134 5.21 -2.10 -1.11
CA GLY A 134 6.42 -1.75 -1.84
C GLY A 134 6.27 -0.52 -2.72
N GLY A 135 5.12 -0.35 -3.37
CA GLY A 135 4.82 0.85 -4.17
C GLY A 135 4.82 2.13 -3.31
N GLY A 136 4.12 2.11 -2.18
CA GLY A 136 4.09 3.21 -1.22
C GLY A 136 5.45 3.49 -0.58
N LEU A 137 6.24 2.45 -0.31
CA LEU A 137 7.59 2.59 0.22
C LEU A 137 8.50 3.31 -0.78
N LEU A 138 8.51 2.88 -2.05
CA LEU A 138 9.29 3.51 -3.11
C LEU A 138 8.89 4.97 -3.30
N ARG A 139 7.57 5.24 -3.32
CA ARG A 139 7.01 6.60 -3.38
C ARG A 139 7.56 7.47 -2.26
N ASP A 140 7.43 7.04 -1.02
CA ASP A 140 7.76 7.85 0.14
C ASP A 140 9.28 8.12 0.21
N VAL A 141 10.11 7.11 -0.12
CA VAL A 141 11.58 7.25 -0.18
C VAL A 141 12.00 8.22 -1.28
N LEU A 142 11.48 8.08 -2.50
CA LEU A 142 11.80 8.97 -3.63
C LEU A 142 11.25 10.38 -3.42
N ALA A 143 10.10 10.50 -2.77
CA ALA A 143 9.53 11.75 -2.34
C ALA A 143 10.26 12.33 -1.11
N GLY A 144 11.27 11.67 -0.54
CA GLY A 144 12.01 12.13 0.64
C GLY A 144 11.13 12.39 1.85
N GLN A 145 10.10 11.57 2.08
CA GLN A 145 9.18 11.64 3.21
C GLN A 145 9.37 10.42 4.12
N PRO A 146 9.09 10.52 5.42
CA PRO A 146 9.00 9.34 6.27
C PRO A 146 7.89 8.43 5.76
N THR A 147 8.23 7.14 5.58
CA THR A 147 7.32 6.14 5.01
C THR A 147 6.14 5.89 5.93
N LEU A 148 4.99 5.47 5.38
CA LEU A 148 3.84 5.07 6.20
C LEU A 148 4.18 3.93 7.20
N LEU A 149 5.17 3.09 6.86
CA LEU A 149 5.66 2.02 7.74
C LEU A 149 6.44 2.57 8.95
N MET A 150 7.12 3.70 8.80
CA MET A 150 7.86 4.36 9.89
C MET A 150 6.95 5.23 10.78
N ARG A 151 5.70 5.44 10.38
CA ARG A 151 4.70 6.12 11.22
C ARG A 151 4.13 5.14 12.25
N ARG A 152 3.53 5.71 13.30
CA ARG A 152 2.82 4.94 14.32
C ARG A 152 1.46 4.41 13.87
N GLU A 153 1.06 4.69 12.64
CA GLU A 153 -0.22 4.25 12.10
C GLU A 153 -0.21 2.72 11.86
N ILE A 154 -1.36 2.08 12.04
CA ILE A 154 -1.52 0.65 11.80
C ILE A 154 -1.56 0.40 10.28
N TYR A 155 -0.37 0.27 9.68
CA TYR A 155 -0.20 0.17 8.23
C TYR A 155 -0.11 -1.27 7.72
N ALA A 156 0.93 -2.02 8.12
CA ALA A 156 1.21 -3.35 7.58
C ALA A 156 0.33 -4.46 8.21
N ILE A 157 -0.12 -4.28 9.46
CA ILE A 157 -0.87 -5.31 10.20
C ILE A 157 -2.16 -5.74 9.48
N PRO A 158 -3.04 -4.82 9.02
CA PRO A 158 -4.26 -5.22 8.30
C PRO A 158 -3.96 -6.00 7.02
N VAL A 159 -2.90 -5.60 6.31
CA VAL A 159 -2.46 -6.24 5.06
C VAL A 159 -1.99 -7.67 5.32
N THR A 160 -1.15 -7.85 6.34
CA THR A 160 -0.64 -9.15 6.75
C THR A 160 -1.77 -10.08 7.19
N LEU A 161 -2.70 -9.59 8.02
CA LEU A 161 -3.86 -10.37 8.45
C LEU A 161 -4.74 -10.79 7.27
N GLY A 162 -5.00 -9.88 6.33
CA GLY A 162 -5.77 -10.18 5.12
C GLY A 162 -5.07 -11.21 4.22
N CYS A 163 -3.75 -11.13 4.06
CA CYS A 163 -2.98 -12.11 3.30
C CYS A 163 -2.99 -13.49 3.97
N ILE A 164 -2.80 -13.56 5.29
CA ILE A 164 -2.85 -14.82 6.05
C ILE A 164 -4.23 -15.47 5.89
N LEU A 165 -5.29 -14.68 6.09
CA LEU A 165 -6.67 -15.17 5.95
C LEU A 165 -6.95 -15.67 4.54
N PHE A 166 -6.52 -14.92 3.52
CA PHE A 166 -6.68 -15.31 2.12
C PHE A 166 -5.99 -16.64 1.82
N VAL A 167 -4.69 -16.77 2.16
CA VAL A 167 -3.93 -17.99 1.91
C VAL A 167 -4.55 -19.17 2.65
N ALA A 168 -4.92 -18.99 3.92
CA ALA A 168 -5.59 -20.03 4.69
C ALA A 168 -6.89 -20.48 4.02
N LEU A 169 -7.81 -19.56 3.71
CA LEU A 169 -9.11 -19.93 3.15
C LEU A 169 -8.99 -20.55 1.75
N VAL A 170 -8.09 -20.07 0.90
CA VAL A 170 -7.88 -20.61 -0.45
C VAL A 170 -7.30 -22.02 -0.41
N THR A 171 -6.49 -22.36 0.59
CA THR A 171 -5.96 -23.73 0.73
C THR A 171 -7.06 -24.76 1.04
N TRP A 172 -8.11 -24.36 1.77
CA TRP A 172 -9.25 -25.25 2.09
C TRP A 172 -10.37 -25.21 1.05
N LEU A 173 -10.58 -24.06 0.39
CA LEU A 173 -11.70 -23.81 -0.52
C LEU A 173 -11.23 -23.18 -1.84
N PRO A 174 -10.40 -23.88 -2.63
CA PRO A 174 -9.80 -23.32 -3.84
C PRO A 174 -10.85 -22.88 -4.88
N GLN A 175 -12.00 -23.57 -4.94
CA GLN A 175 -13.11 -23.24 -5.83
C GLN A 175 -13.74 -21.85 -5.57
N HIS A 176 -13.50 -21.27 -4.39
CA HIS A 176 -14.04 -19.96 -4.00
C HIS A 176 -12.97 -18.87 -3.94
N ALA A 177 -11.77 -19.09 -4.51
CA ALA A 177 -10.64 -18.17 -4.37
C ALA A 177 -10.96 -16.71 -4.73
N VAL A 178 -11.81 -16.49 -5.73
CA VAL A 178 -12.24 -15.15 -6.17
C VAL A 178 -13.08 -14.45 -5.11
N LEU A 179 -14.09 -15.14 -4.59
CA LEU A 179 -14.97 -14.60 -3.55
C LEU A 179 -14.18 -14.33 -2.27
N ILE A 180 -13.30 -15.26 -1.90
CA ILE A 180 -12.38 -15.11 -0.76
C ILE A 180 -11.46 -13.90 -1.00
N GLY A 181 -10.92 -13.73 -2.21
CA GLY A 181 -10.05 -12.62 -2.55
C GLY A 181 -10.74 -11.27 -2.47
N VAL A 182 -11.96 -11.15 -2.99
CA VAL A 182 -12.79 -9.94 -2.85
C VAL A 182 -13.09 -9.67 -1.38
N GLY A 183 -13.47 -10.70 -0.62
CA GLY A 183 -13.75 -10.57 0.82
C GLY A 183 -12.53 -10.12 1.63
N CYS A 184 -11.36 -10.70 1.37
CA CYS A 184 -10.11 -10.32 2.05
C CYS A 184 -9.64 -8.93 1.63
N SER A 185 -9.78 -8.54 0.36
CA SER A 185 -9.48 -7.18 -0.10
C SER A 185 -10.38 -6.17 0.60
N ALA A 186 -11.69 -6.44 0.66
CA ALA A 186 -12.66 -5.61 1.37
C ALA A 186 -12.35 -5.51 2.88
N LEU A 187 -11.92 -6.61 3.50
CA LEU A 187 -11.47 -6.62 4.89
C LEU A 187 -10.26 -5.71 5.11
N ILE A 188 -9.20 -5.83 4.28
CA ILE A 188 -8.01 -4.98 4.37
C ILE A 188 -8.41 -3.50 4.22
N MET A 189 -9.22 -3.19 3.21
CA MET A 189 -9.69 -1.83 2.94
C MET A 189 -10.50 -1.28 4.11
N SER A 190 -11.39 -2.09 4.70
CA SER A 190 -12.23 -1.68 5.83
C SER A 190 -11.40 -1.41 7.08
N LEU A 191 -10.46 -2.30 7.40
CA LEU A 191 -9.54 -2.12 8.52
C LEU A 191 -8.65 -0.89 8.33
N ARG A 192 -8.07 -0.69 7.15
CA ARG A 192 -7.26 0.49 6.84
C ARG A 192 -8.09 1.77 6.93
N SER A 193 -9.30 1.76 6.39
CA SER A 193 -10.21 2.91 6.46
C SER A 193 -10.62 3.24 7.90
N ALA A 194 -10.85 2.24 8.74
CA ALA A 194 -11.12 2.39 10.16
C ALA A 194 -9.93 3.00 10.91
N VAL A 195 -8.71 2.51 10.63
CA VAL A 195 -7.46 3.07 11.19
C VAL A 195 -7.30 4.55 10.82
N ILE A 196 -7.56 4.91 9.55
CA ILE A 196 -7.45 6.30 9.08
C ILE A 196 -8.56 7.18 9.69
N HIS A 197 -9.77 6.66 9.81
CA HIS A 197 -10.92 7.44 10.30
C HIS A 197 -10.85 7.72 11.80
N TRP A 198 -10.42 6.73 12.59
CA TRP A 198 -10.28 6.83 14.04
C TRP A 198 -8.87 7.20 14.52
N ASP A 199 -7.96 7.48 13.60
CA ASP A 199 -6.57 7.87 13.89
C ASP A 199 -5.89 6.87 14.86
N LEU A 200 -6.01 5.58 14.53
CA LEU A 200 -5.52 4.50 15.39
C LEU A 200 -4.01 4.33 15.25
N HIS A 201 -3.33 4.31 16.39
CA HIS A 201 -1.89 4.20 16.48
C HIS A 201 -1.47 2.92 17.21
N VAL A 202 -0.30 2.39 16.85
CA VAL A 202 0.34 1.32 17.62
C VAL A 202 0.66 1.85 19.03
N PRO A 203 0.44 1.03 20.08
CA PRO A 203 0.68 1.47 21.44
C PRO A 203 2.18 1.69 21.69
N LEU A 204 2.50 2.63 22.59
CA LEU A 204 3.86 3.09 22.87
C LEU A 204 4.85 1.96 23.22
N TRP A 205 4.39 0.92 23.90
CA TRP A 205 5.22 -0.20 24.34
C TRP A 205 5.66 -1.14 23.21
N LEU A 206 5.01 -1.09 22.04
CA LEU A 206 5.40 -1.81 20.81
C LEU A 206 6.31 -0.99 19.90
N THR A 207 6.75 0.20 20.33
CA THR A 207 7.66 1.04 19.55
C THR A 207 9.08 0.98 20.11
N ILE A 208 10.08 0.96 19.23
CA ILE A 208 11.48 1.10 19.63
C ILE A 208 11.66 2.49 20.23
N GLN A 209 11.85 2.55 21.55
CA GLN A 209 12.14 3.81 22.23
C GLN A 209 13.58 4.21 21.92
N SER A 210 13.77 5.35 21.26
CA SER A 210 15.08 6.00 21.23
C SER A 210 15.47 6.39 22.65
N LYS A 211 16.75 6.18 23.02
CA LYS A 211 17.32 6.61 24.33
C LYS A 211 17.06 8.09 24.63
N GLU A 212 16.86 8.92 23.61
CA GLU A 212 16.57 10.34 23.71
C GLU A 212 15.19 10.62 24.34
N ASN A 213 14.18 9.79 24.05
CA ASN A 213 12.84 9.92 24.64
C ASN A 213 12.75 9.37 26.08
N ALA A 214 13.63 8.43 26.43
CA ALA A 214 13.71 7.88 27.79
C ALA A 214 14.30 8.87 28.81
N MET A 215 15.09 9.85 28.35
CA MET A 215 15.57 10.94 29.22
C MET A 215 14.47 11.93 29.57
N HIS A 216 13.61 12.31 28.61
CA HIS A 216 12.47 13.21 28.88
C HIS A 216 11.40 12.58 29.79
N SER A 217 11.04 11.30 29.60
CA SER A 217 10.03 10.67 30.44
C SER A 217 10.47 10.51 31.91
N LYS A 218 11.78 10.43 32.16
CA LYS A 218 12.35 10.35 33.51
C LYS A 218 12.40 11.73 34.18
N GLN A 219 12.55 12.78 33.39
CA GLN A 219 12.60 14.16 33.87
C GLN A 219 11.22 14.68 34.28
N ASP A 220 10.14 14.23 33.61
CA ASP A 220 8.76 14.51 34.01
C ASP A 220 8.27 13.65 35.19
N SER A 221 8.86 12.47 35.44
CA SER A 221 8.52 11.65 36.61
C SER A 221 9.22 12.07 37.91
N ASP A 222 10.36 12.76 37.80
CA ASP A 222 11.18 13.19 38.93
C ASP A 222 10.91 14.64 39.36
N SER A 223 9.99 15.37 38.70
CA SER A 223 9.57 16.69 39.15
C SER A 223 8.64 16.58 40.38
N PRO A 224 8.98 17.21 41.53
CA PRO A 224 8.10 17.19 42.69
C PRO A 224 6.76 17.87 42.36
N PRO A 225 5.64 17.43 42.97
CA PRO A 225 4.35 18.06 42.75
C PRO A 225 4.46 19.56 43.09
N ALA A 226 4.04 20.40 42.16
CA ALA A 226 3.99 21.85 42.39
C ALA A 226 3.06 22.12 43.59
N ASN A 227 3.65 22.69 44.65
CA ASN A 227 2.96 23.12 45.87
C ASN A 227 1.88 24.17 45.59
#